data_AF-A0A395P0F2-F1
#
_entry.id   AF-A0A395P0F2-F1
#
_cell.length_a   1.000
_cell.length_b   1.000
_cell.length_c   1.000
_cell.angle_alpha   90.00
_cell.angle_beta   90.00
_cell.angle_gamma   90.00
#
_symmetry.space_group_name_H-M   'P 1'
#
loop_
_entity.id
_entity.type
_entity.pdbx_description
1 polymer ?
#
loop_
_entity_poly.entity_id
_entity_poly.type
_entity_poly.pdbx_seq_one_letter_code
_entity_poly.pdbx_strand_id
1 'polypeptide(L)'
;MNSPHKDFAPLLTPPPSPSPWTGKPRLSIASLPPEIIQIIMGFLPTKFDLRNLAATLPYFAAVLKASKVPILKTMITSSLHPSNIDICLLTMGVMQVTRQGDDIWKCLYALAQSPTLDTIRDPETLCNMLDLTAYINYLVVIYAYPKFPDTFWRRALRKYSDRWPDGCVPDGNVSIDPETRTRLHEVALRLWNVRDAAFGNQPGLPPPAEHSDEVMALFQREMFCAELKLRCDQVAELGHNIPEWMFEEAPGDGVQSFLELL
;
A
#
# COMPACT_ATOMS: atom_id res chain seq x y z
N MET A 1 -38.98 -7.39 -39.65
CA MET A 1 -38.46 -6.17 -39.01
C MET A 1 -38.93 -6.16 -37.58
N ASN A 2 -38.05 -6.37 -36.60
CA ASN A 2 -38.25 -6.01 -35.20
C ASN A 2 -36.88 -5.98 -34.54
N SER A 3 -36.51 -4.79 -34.06
CA SER A 3 -35.26 -4.47 -33.39
C SER A 3 -35.38 -4.83 -31.90
N PRO A 4 -34.38 -5.45 -31.25
CA PRO A 4 -34.43 -5.65 -29.81
C PRO A 4 -33.88 -4.40 -29.11
N HIS A 5 -34.73 -3.80 -28.27
CA HIS A 5 -34.33 -2.81 -27.28
C HIS A 5 -33.27 -3.40 -26.35
N LYS A 6 -32.11 -2.73 -26.25
CA LYS A 6 -31.12 -2.97 -25.21
C LYS A 6 -31.60 -2.31 -23.93
N ASP A 7 -31.83 -3.12 -22.90
CA ASP A 7 -32.02 -2.67 -21.53
C ASP A 7 -30.73 -2.01 -21.02
N PHE A 8 -30.71 -0.68 -20.95
CA PHE A 8 -29.72 0.06 -20.20
C PHE A 8 -30.11 0.03 -18.72
N ALA A 9 -29.28 -0.60 -17.89
CA ALA A 9 -29.39 -0.46 -16.44
C ALA A 9 -29.32 1.03 -16.05
N PRO A 10 -30.21 1.54 -15.18
CA PRO A 10 -30.21 2.95 -14.81
C PRO A 10 -28.95 3.30 -14.02
N LEU A 11 -28.24 4.35 -14.47
CA LEU A 11 -27.19 5.02 -13.71
C LEU A 11 -27.78 5.47 -12.37
N LEU A 12 -27.22 4.97 -11.26
CA LEU A 12 -27.60 5.38 -9.91
C LEU A 12 -27.30 6.87 -9.76
N THR A 13 -28.35 7.68 -9.65
CA THR A 13 -28.24 9.12 -9.36
C THR A 13 -27.67 9.33 -7.96
N PRO A 14 -26.71 10.26 -7.78
CA PRO A 14 -26.20 10.58 -6.45
C PRO A 14 -27.33 11.08 -5.53
N PRO A 15 -27.21 10.88 -4.21
CA PRO A 15 -28.24 11.30 -3.26
C PRO A 15 -28.42 12.83 -3.30
N PRO A 16 -29.67 13.33 -3.21
CA PRO A 16 -29.92 14.77 -3.23
C PRO A 16 -29.35 15.45 -1.99
N SER A 17 -28.82 16.66 -2.18
CA SER A 17 -28.33 17.51 -1.10
C SER A 17 -29.44 17.78 -0.07
N PRO A 18 -29.14 17.83 1.24
CA PRO A 18 -30.16 18.07 2.26
C PRO A 18 -30.58 19.54 2.28
N SER A 19 -31.74 19.82 1.63
CA SER A 19 -32.68 20.97 1.79
C SER A 19 -32.16 22.43 1.70
N PRO A 20 -33.04 23.40 1.34
CA PRO A 20 -32.67 24.79 1.10
C PRO A 20 -32.43 25.55 2.40
N TRP A 21 -31.45 26.44 2.33
CA TRP A 21 -30.86 27.22 3.41
C TRP A 21 -31.87 28.09 4.19
N THR A 22 -32.00 27.83 5.50
CA THR A 22 -32.64 28.75 6.45
C THR A 22 -31.75 28.96 7.69
N GLY A 23 -31.00 30.07 7.71
CA GLY A 23 -30.57 30.78 8.92
C GLY A 23 -29.47 30.18 9.83
N LYS A 24 -28.35 30.93 9.93
CA LYS A 24 -27.14 30.83 10.81
C LYS A 24 -26.02 29.88 10.36
N PRO A 25 -24.76 30.35 10.23
CA PRO A 25 -23.66 29.54 9.72
C PRO A 25 -23.07 28.69 10.85
N ARG A 26 -23.59 27.47 10.99
CA ARG A 26 -22.73 26.34 11.34
C ARG A 26 -22.49 25.61 10.04
N LEU A 27 -21.35 25.88 9.38
CA LEU A 27 -20.88 25.12 8.22
C LEU A 27 -20.63 23.69 8.69
N SER A 28 -21.68 22.88 8.66
CA SER A 28 -21.59 21.46 8.97
C SER A 28 -21.04 20.75 7.75
N ILE A 29 -20.07 19.87 7.93
CA ILE A 29 -19.55 19.03 6.85
C ILE A 29 -20.67 18.22 6.15
N ALA A 30 -21.80 17.99 6.86
CA ALA A 30 -22.99 17.33 6.34
C ALA A 30 -23.76 18.13 5.27
N SER A 31 -23.50 19.45 5.12
CA SER A 31 -24.13 20.28 4.09
C SER A 31 -23.29 20.41 2.82
N LEU A 32 -22.12 19.75 2.75
CA LEU A 32 -21.27 19.77 1.56
C LEU A 32 -21.84 18.89 0.45
N PRO A 33 -21.64 19.27 -0.84
CA PRO A 33 -22.05 18.46 -1.98
C PRO A 33 -21.39 17.06 -1.98
N PRO A 34 -22.06 16.03 -2.53
CA PRO A 34 -21.54 14.66 -2.60
C PRO A 34 -20.16 14.57 -3.25
N GLU A 35 -19.87 15.44 -4.22
CA GLU A 35 -18.58 15.49 -4.94
C GLU A 35 -17.44 15.92 -4.02
N ILE A 36 -17.71 16.88 -3.11
CA ILE A 36 -16.71 17.33 -2.13
C ILE A 36 -16.47 16.23 -1.08
N ILE A 37 -17.53 15.54 -0.65
CA ILE A 37 -17.39 14.40 0.28
C ILE A 37 -16.59 13.26 -0.37
N GLN A 38 -16.81 12.98 -1.66
CA GLN A 38 -16.03 12.00 -2.41
C GLN A 38 -14.54 12.36 -2.45
N ILE A 39 -14.22 13.64 -2.69
CA ILE A 39 -12.83 14.12 -2.67
C ILE A 39 -12.22 13.91 -1.28
N ILE A 40 -12.91 14.32 -0.21
CA ILE A 40 -12.44 14.16 1.17
C ILE A 40 -12.18 12.68 1.48
N MET A 41 -13.12 11.80 1.14
CA MET A 41 -12.98 10.35 1.31
C MET A 41 -11.82 9.78 0.49
N GLY A 42 -11.60 10.32 -0.71
CA GLY A 42 -10.52 9.95 -1.62
C GLY A 42 -9.12 10.27 -1.09
N PHE A 43 -8.99 11.20 -0.14
CA PHE A 43 -7.71 11.57 0.48
C PHE A 43 -7.46 10.91 1.84
N LEU A 44 -8.34 10.01 2.28
CA LEU A 44 -8.11 9.27 3.53
C LEU A 44 -6.98 8.24 3.36
N PRO A 45 -6.14 8.04 4.38
CA PRO A 45 -4.94 7.22 4.23
C PRO A 45 -5.23 5.71 4.26
N THR A 46 -6.32 5.28 4.91
CA THR A 46 -6.65 3.85 5.03
C THR A 46 -8.14 3.56 4.86
N LYS A 47 -8.47 2.30 4.57
CA LYS A 47 -9.87 1.82 4.57
C LYS A 47 -10.53 1.91 5.94
N PHE A 48 -9.74 1.86 7.01
CA PHE A 48 -10.27 2.00 8.37
C PHE A 48 -10.78 3.42 8.59
N ASP A 49 -10.01 4.43 8.16
CA ASP A 49 -10.43 5.84 8.22
C ASP A 49 -11.67 6.09 7.35
N LEU A 50 -11.72 5.49 6.16
CA LEU A 50 -12.88 5.57 5.27
C LEU A 50 -14.15 4.99 5.92
N ARG A 51 -14.04 3.83 6.55
CA ARG A 51 -15.15 3.19 7.27
C ARG A 51 -15.60 4.03 8.46
N ASN A 52 -14.65 4.55 9.25
CA ASN A 52 -14.95 5.39 10.39
C ASN A 52 -15.65 6.68 9.97
N LEU A 53 -15.15 7.36 8.93
CA LEU A 53 -15.78 8.55 8.40
C LEU A 53 -17.20 8.24 7.91
N ALA A 54 -17.37 7.18 7.13
CA ALA A 54 -18.69 6.78 6.64
C ALA A 54 -19.67 6.42 7.77
N ALA A 55 -19.18 5.90 8.90
CA ALA A 55 -20.00 5.56 10.07
C ALA A 55 -20.44 6.79 10.87
N THR A 56 -19.79 7.96 10.70
CA THR A 56 -20.15 9.17 11.47
C THR A 56 -21.53 9.72 11.13
N LEU A 57 -21.97 9.61 9.86
CA LEU A 57 -23.22 10.19 9.37
C LEU A 57 -23.86 9.31 8.28
N PRO A 58 -25.21 9.11 8.30
CA PRO A 58 -25.90 8.36 7.24
C PRO A 58 -25.67 8.91 5.83
N TYR A 59 -25.51 10.23 5.70
CA TYR A 59 -25.18 10.88 4.43
C TYR A 59 -23.83 10.41 3.87
N PHE A 60 -22.81 10.29 4.71
CA PHE A 60 -21.48 9.82 4.29
C PHE A 60 -21.52 8.34 3.89
N ALA A 61 -22.25 7.51 4.63
CA ALA A 61 -22.48 6.12 4.23
C ALA A 61 -23.17 6.01 2.86
N ALA A 62 -24.13 6.89 2.56
CA ALA A 62 -24.80 6.92 1.26
C ALA A 62 -23.85 7.34 0.12
N VAL A 63 -23.01 8.36 0.34
CA VAL A 63 -21.99 8.79 -0.63
C VAL A 63 -20.98 7.67 -0.89
N LEU A 64 -20.46 7.02 0.16
CA LEU A 64 -19.55 5.90 0.02
C LEU A 64 -20.20 4.75 -0.76
N LYS A 65 -21.47 4.43 -0.50
CA LYS A 65 -22.17 3.36 -1.23
C LYS A 65 -22.34 3.68 -2.71
N ALA A 66 -22.67 4.92 -3.06
CA ALA A 66 -22.88 5.35 -4.44
C ALA A 66 -21.58 5.48 -5.24
N SER A 67 -20.51 5.95 -4.59
CA SER A 67 -19.24 6.34 -5.24
C SER A 67 -18.04 5.55 -4.73
N LYS A 68 -18.24 4.30 -4.27
CA LYS A 68 -17.17 3.47 -3.68
C LYS A 68 -15.96 3.32 -4.61
N VAL A 69 -16.21 2.98 -5.87
CA VAL A 69 -15.16 2.73 -6.87
C VAL A 69 -14.32 3.98 -7.13
N PRO A 70 -14.88 5.15 -7.50
CA PRO A 70 -14.06 6.34 -7.72
C PRO A 70 -13.33 6.79 -6.45
N ILE A 71 -13.95 6.71 -5.26
CA ILE A 71 -13.29 7.02 -3.99
C ILE A 71 -12.04 6.14 -3.79
N LEU A 72 -12.17 4.83 -3.97
CA LEU A 72 -11.03 3.90 -3.80
C LEU A 72 -9.93 4.15 -4.83
N LYS A 73 -10.27 4.47 -6.08
CA LYS A 73 -9.28 4.85 -7.09
C LYS A 73 -8.51 6.09 -6.67
N THR A 74 -9.21 7.12 -6.18
CA THR A 74 -8.56 8.33 -5.66
C THR A 74 -7.60 8.02 -4.52
N MET A 75 -8.03 7.20 -3.54
CA MET A 75 -7.17 6.78 -2.41
C MET A 75 -5.91 6.04 -2.87
N ILE A 76 -6.04 5.16 -3.88
CA ILE A 76 -4.87 4.47 -4.45
C ILE A 76 -3.97 5.49 -5.14
N THR A 77 -4.50 6.37 -5.99
CA THR A 77 -3.68 7.38 -6.70
C THR A 77 -3.01 8.39 -5.78
N SER A 78 -3.57 8.64 -4.59
CA SER A 78 -2.95 9.54 -3.60
C SER A 78 -1.86 8.86 -2.77
N SER A 79 -1.85 7.52 -2.71
CA SER A 79 -0.92 6.75 -1.86
C SER A 79 0.13 5.97 -2.66
N LEU A 80 -0.14 5.66 -3.92
CA LEU A 80 0.73 4.96 -4.85
C LEU A 80 1.28 5.95 -5.87
N HIS A 81 2.61 6.04 -5.98
CA HIS A 81 3.20 6.88 -7.01
C HIS A 81 2.82 6.34 -8.41
N PRO A 82 2.50 7.20 -9.40
CA PRO A 82 2.04 6.74 -10.71
C PRO A 82 2.97 5.76 -11.42
N SER A 83 4.29 5.89 -11.20
CA SER A 83 5.30 4.97 -11.76
C SER A 83 5.27 3.56 -11.17
N ASN A 84 4.50 3.30 -10.12
CA ASN A 84 4.45 2.04 -9.39
C ASN A 84 3.08 1.35 -9.51
N ILE A 85 2.20 1.84 -10.39
CA ILE A 85 0.88 1.23 -10.65
C ILE A 85 1.06 -0.14 -11.31
N ASP A 86 1.96 -0.25 -12.27
CA ASP A 86 2.35 -1.49 -12.94
C ASP A 86 2.72 -2.58 -11.94
N ILE A 87 3.70 -2.30 -11.07
CA ILE A 87 4.22 -3.31 -10.16
C ILE A 87 3.19 -3.69 -9.09
N CYS A 88 2.37 -2.74 -8.62
CA CYS A 88 1.26 -3.04 -7.72
C CYS A 88 0.24 -3.99 -8.39
N LEU A 89 -0.11 -3.75 -9.66
CA LEU A 89 -1.01 -4.62 -10.42
C LEU A 89 -0.41 -6.02 -10.63
N LEU A 90 0.89 -6.10 -10.95
CA LEU A 90 1.60 -7.37 -11.08
C LEU A 90 1.61 -8.14 -9.76
N THR A 91 1.98 -7.49 -8.65
CA THR A 91 2.00 -8.10 -7.31
C THR A 91 0.62 -8.62 -6.92
N MET A 92 -0.45 -7.89 -7.22
CA MET A 92 -1.83 -8.33 -6.99
C MET A 92 -2.25 -9.49 -7.90
N GLY A 93 -1.84 -9.44 -9.16
CA GLY A 93 -2.29 -10.36 -10.20
C GLY A 93 -1.54 -11.70 -10.23
N VAL A 94 -0.28 -11.74 -9.78
CA VAL A 94 0.58 -12.93 -9.87
C VAL A 94 -0.04 -14.14 -9.17
N MET A 95 -0.71 -13.92 -8.02
CA MET A 95 -1.36 -15.01 -7.28
C MET A 95 -2.57 -15.60 -8.02
N GLN A 96 -3.12 -14.92 -9.03
CA GLN A 96 -4.20 -15.46 -9.86
C GLN A 96 -3.72 -16.59 -10.77
N VAL A 97 -2.42 -16.66 -11.06
CA VAL A 97 -1.82 -17.78 -11.82
C VAL A 97 -2.11 -19.11 -11.12
N THR A 98 -2.00 -19.15 -9.79
CA THR A 98 -2.30 -20.35 -8.98
C THR A 98 -3.76 -20.79 -9.06
N ARG A 99 -4.68 -19.88 -9.42
CA ARG A 99 -6.14 -20.12 -9.43
C ARG A 99 -6.68 -20.37 -10.83
N GLN A 100 -6.10 -19.71 -11.83
CA GLN A 100 -6.63 -19.65 -13.19
C GLN A 100 -5.65 -20.21 -14.24
N GLY A 101 -4.43 -20.57 -13.85
CA GLY A 101 -3.40 -21.17 -14.70
C GLY A 101 -2.47 -20.16 -15.37
N ASP A 102 -1.53 -20.70 -16.16
CA ASP A 102 -0.41 -19.95 -16.76
C ASP A 102 -0.84 -18.95 -17.83
N ASP A 103 -2.04 -19.05 -18.39
CA ASP A 103 -2.53 -18.08 -19.37
C ASP A 103 -2.67 -16.66 -18.79
N ILE A 104 -2.76 -16.54 -17.46
CA ILE A 104 -2.77 -15.26 -16.75
C ILE A 104 -1.50 -14.45 -17.01
N TRP A 105 -0.36 -15.07 -17.29
CA TRP A 105 0.89 -14.35 -17.59
C TRP A 105 0.74 -13.39 -18.78
N LYS A 106 -0.07 -13.75 -19.78
CA LYS A 106 -0.35 -12.87 -20.94
C LYS A 106 -1.13 -11.62 -20.53
N CYS A 107 -2.08 -11.78 -19.61
CA CYS A 107 -2.85 -10.67 -19.06
C CYS A 107 -1.96 -9.75 -18.22
N LEU A 108 -1.09 -10.32 -17.37
CA LEU A 108 -0.14 -9.56 -16.55
C LEU A 108 0.86 -8.79 -17.41
N TYR A 109 1.36 -9.41 -18.47
CA TYR A 109 2.24 -8.73 -19.43
C TYR A 109 1.54 -7.52 -20.08
N ALA A 110 0.30 -7.68 -20.53
CA ALA A 110 -0.47 -6.57 -21.08
C ALA A 110 -0.72 -5.44 -20.07
N LEU A 111 -0.94 -5.77 -18.79
CA LEU A 111 -1.08 -4.79 -17.71
C LEU A 111 0.22 -4.03 -17.45
N ALA A 112 1.37 -4.71 -17.51
CA ALA A 112 2.68 -4.07 -17.35
C ALA A 112 2.97 -3.05 -18.46
N GLN A 113 2.52 -3.33 -19.69
CA GLN A 113 2.72 -2.43 -20.83
C GLN A 113 1.82 -1.18 -20.81
N SER A 114 0.66 -1.25 -20.13
CA SER A 114 -0.28 -0.12 -20.04
C SER A 114 -0.98 -0.11 -18.68
N PRO A 115 -0.25 0.25 -17.61
CA PRO A 115 -0.79 0.23 -16.26
C PRO A 115 -1.87 1.31 -16.10
N THR A 116 -3.09 0.89 -15.74
CA THR A 116 -4.20 1.81 -15.48
C THR A 116 -5.16 1.26 -14.44
N LEU A 117 -5.71 2.15 -13.62
CA LEU A 117 -6.79 1.84 -12.70
C LEU A 117 -8.17 1.97 -13.36
N ASP A 118 -8.28 2.61 -14.53
CA ASP A 118 -9.55 2.99 -15.14
C ASP A 118 -10.41 1.77 -15.49
N THR A 119 -9.76 0.68 -15.89
CA THR A 119 -10.39 -0.59 -16.26
C THR A 119 -10.94 -1.36 -15.06
N ILE A 120 -10.45 -1.10 -13.84
CA ILE A 120 -10.86 -1.80 -12.62
C ILE A 120 -12.16 -1.20 -12.10
N ARG A 121 -13.22 -2.01 -12.12
CA ARG A 121 -14.55 -1.63 -11.60
C ARG A 121 -14.93 -2.40 -10.34
N ASP A 122 -14.21 -3.47 -10.04
CA ASP A 122 -14.48 -4.30 -8.88
C ASP A 122 -13.97 -3.63 -7.59
N PRO A 123 -14.85 -3.31 -6.63
CA PRO A 123 -14.45 -2.63 -5.40
C PRO A 123 -13.62 -3.53 -4.47
N GLU A 124 -13.71 -4.86 -4.58
CA GLU A 124 -12.90 -5.77 -3.76
C GLU A 124 -11.44 -5.75 -4.19
N THR A 125 -11.19 -5.84 -5.50
CA THR A 125 -9.86 -5.68 -6.10
C THR A 125 -9.23 -4.35 -5.69
N LEU A 126 -9.96 -3.24 -5.80
CA LEU A 126 -9.47 -1.93 -5.36
C LEU A 126 -9.20 -1.88 -3.84
N CYS A 127 -10.03 -2.53 -3.02
CA CYS A 127 -9.79 -2.63 -1.59
C CYS A 127 -8.52 -3.41 -1.26
N ASN A 128 -8.21 -4.46 -2.02
CA ASN A 128 -7.00 -5.27 -1.81
C ASN A 128 -5.75 -4.55 -2.32
N MET A 129 -5.85 -3.81 -3.43
CA MET A 129 -4.80 -2.91 -3.90
C MET A 129 -4.47 -1.85 -2.84
N LEU A 130 -5.49 -1.23 -2.25
CA LEU A 130 -5.29 -0.23 -1.22
C LEU A 130 -4.65 -0.80 0.05
N ASP A 131 -4.99 -2.04 0.45
CA ASP A 131 -4.31 -2.72 1.57
C ASP A 131 -2.84 -3.00 1.26
N LEU A 132 -2.56 -3.49 0.05
CA LEU A 132 -1.20 -3.75 -0.39
C LEU A 132 -0.39 -2.45 -0.41
N THR A 133 -0.91 -1.38 -1.01
CA THR A 133 -0.26 -0.07 -1.03
C THR A 133 -0.03 0.47 0.38
N ALA A 134 -1.02 0.34 1.29
CA ALA A 134 -0.86 0.77 2.68
C ALA A 134 0.23 -0.02 3.40
N TYR A 135 0.30 -1.35 3.18
CA TYR A 135 1.36 -2.20 3.71
C TYR A 135 2.75 -1.81 3.18
N ILE A 136 2.88 -1.60 1.87
CA ILE A 136 4.14 -1.17 1.25
C ILE A 136 4.55 0.21 1.78
N ASN A 137 3.64 1.18 1.83
CA ASN A 137 3.94 2.52 2.36
C ASN A 137 4.38 2.48 3.82
N TYR A 138 3.79 1.58 4.62
CA TYR A 138 4.23 1.36 5.99
C TYR A 138 5.69 0.86 6.04
N LEU A 139 6.07 -0.11 5.19
CA LEU A 139 7.46 -0.58 5.10
C LEU A 139 8.41 0.51 4.62
N VAL A 140 8.01 1.27 3.59
CA VAL A 140 8.77 2.41 3.06
C VAL A 140 9.02 3.45 4.14
N VAL A 141 8.01 3.83 4.93
CA VAL A 141 8.19 4.81 6.02
C VAL A 141 9.21 4.32 7.05
N ILE A 142 9.17 3.03 7.41
CA ILE A 142 10.14 2.45 8.35
C ILE A 142 11.56 2.47 7.75
N TYR A 143 11.68 2.09 6.48
CA TYR A 143 12.96 2.01 5.78
C TYR A 143 13.57 3.40 5.52
N ALA A 144 12.75 4.37 5.12
CA ALA A 144 13.13 5.72 4.79
C ALA A 144 13.40 6.57 6.05
N TYR A 145 12.57 6.40 7.08
CA TYR A 145 12.58 7.21 8.30
C TYR A 145 12.57 6.34 9.55
N PRO A 146 13.74 5.91 10.05
CA PRO A 146 13.85 5.33 11.38
C PRO A 146 13.68 6.43 12.46
N LYS A 147 12.57 7.20 12.44
CA LYS A 147 12.22 8.18 13.48
C LYS A 147 11.79 7.52 14.79
N PHE A 148 11.40 6.24 14.77
CA PHE A 148 11.04 5.45 15.95
C PHE A 148 11.69 4.06 15.91
N PRO A 149 12.98 3.95 16.28
CA PRO A 149 13.72 2.69 16.34
C PRO A 149 12.96 1.60 17.10
N ASP A 150 12.23 1.92 18.17
CA ASP A 150 11.64 0.92 19.06
C ASP A 150 10.61 -0.03 18.43
N THR A 151 9.76 0.44 17.51
CA THR A 151 8.72 -0.41 16.90
C THR A 151 9.29 -1.32 15.82
N PHE A 152 10.23 -0.78 15.03
CA PHE A 152 11.00 -1.51 14.05
C PHE A 152 11.91 -2.54 14.73
N TRP A 153 12.71 -2.10 15.72
CA TRP A 153 13.54 -2.99 16.53
C TRP A 153 12.71 -4.00 17.29
N ARG A 154 11.53 -3.68 17.82
CA ARG A 154 10.67 -4.71 18.44
C ARG A 154 10.28 -5.82 17.46
N ARG A 155 9.99 -5.48 16.20
CA ARG A 155 9.67 -6.50 15.18
C ARG A 155 10.92 -7.29 14.78
N ALA A 156 12.03 -6.61 14.51
CA ALA A 156 13.31 -7.28 14.24
C ALA A 156 13.78 -8.14 15.42
N LEU A 157 13.55 -7.70 16.66
CA LEU A 157 13.86 -8.42 17.91
C LEU A 157 13.01 -9.68 18.09
N ARG A 158 11.78 -9.71 17.58
CA ARG A 158 10.94 -10.93 17.61
C ARG A 158 11.53 -12.05 16.76
N LYS A 159 12.32 -11.74 15.72
CA LYS A 159 13.10 -12.73 14.96
C LYS A 159 14.25 -13.34 15.78
N TYR A 160 14.72 -12.63 16.80
CA TYR A 160 15.69 -13.10 17.78
C TYR A 160 15.02 -13.46 19.13
N SER A 161 13.71 -13.75 19.12
CA SER A 161 12.91 -14.02 20.32
C SER A 161 13.44 -15.18 21.16
N ASP A 162 14.08 -16.16 20.53
CA ASP A 162 14.78 -17.28 21.20
C ASP A 162 15.86 -16.84 22.20
N ARG A 163 16.27 -15.56 22.18
CA ARG A 163 17.23 -14.97 23.11
C ARG A 163 16.59 -14.29 24.32
N TRP A 164 15.26 -14.33 24.43
CA TRP A 164 14.53 -13.83 25.59
C TRP A 164 14.22 -14.98 26.56
N PRO A 165 14.23 -14.73 27.89
CA PRO A 165 14.03 -15.78 28.89
C PRO A 165 12.77 -16.63 28.67
N ASP A 166 11.73 -16.03 28.07
CA ASP A 166 10.42 -16.65 27.84
C ASP A 166 10.04 -16.75 26.34
N GLY A 167 10.97 -16.48 25.41
CA GLY A 167 10.68 -16.50 23.97
C GLY A 167 9.70 -15.42 23.49
N CYS A 168 9.35 -14.45 24.34
CA CYS A 168 8.39 -13.38 24.03
C CYS A 168 8.97 -12.00 24.36
N VAL A 169 8.83 -11.05 23.42
CA VAL A 169 9.12 -9.63 23.66
C VAL A 169 7.90 -9.00 24.34
N PRO A 170 7.99 -8.49 25.59
CA PRO A 170 6.84 -7.93 26.30
C PRO A 170 6.24 -6.71 25.60
N ASP A 171 4.91 -6.56 25.64
CA ASP A 171 4.24 -5.33 25.22
C ASP A 171 4.37 -4.26 26.34
N GLY A 172 5.13 -3.19 26.07
CA GLY A 172 5.37 -2.09 27.02
C GLY A 172 6.70 -1.35 26.77
N ASN A 173 7.12 -0.51 27.72
CA ASN A 173 8.48 0.03 27.73
C ASN A 173 9.45 -1.12 28.03
N VAL A 174 10.05 -1.65 26.97
CA VAL A 174 11.08 -2.69 27.08
C VAL A 174 12.38 -2.01 27.48
N SER A 175 12.88 -2.29 28.68
CA SER A 175 14.26 -1.95 29.04
C SER A 175 15.17 -2.94 28.30
N ILE A 176 15.70 -2.49 27.16
CA ILE A 176 16.69 -3.23 26.40
C ILE A 176 18.01 -3.10 27.15
N ASP A 177 18.66 -4.23 27.47
CA ASP A 177 19.97 -4.21 28.09
C ASP A 177 20.99 -3.48 27.19
N PRO A 178 22.06 -2.90 27.77
CA PRO A 178 23.02 -2.10 27.00
C PRO A 178 23.71 -2.83 25.83
N GLU A 179 23.93 -4.15 25.95
CA GLU A 179 24.59 -4.95 24.91
C GLU A 179 23.64 -5.16 23.73
N THR A 180 22.41 -5.58 23.99
CA THR A 180 21.36 -5.71 22.98
C THR A 180 21.09 -4.37 22.29
N ARG A 181 21.06 -3.26 23.05
CA ARG A 181 20.90 -1.91 22.50
C ARG A 181 22.03 -1.54 21.55
N THR A 182 23.27 -1.87 21.90
CA THR A 182 24.46 -1.61 21.07
C THR A 182 24.38 -2.40 19.77
N ARG A 183 24.06 -3.70 19.84
CA ARG A 183 23.87 -4.55 18.65
C ARG A 183 22.74 -4.08 17.75
N LEU A 184 21.61 -3.66 18.30
CA LEU A 184 20.51 -3.09 17.51
C LEU A 184 20.95 -1.80 16.81
N HIS A 185 21.74 -0.97 17.48
CA HIS A 185 22.31 0.23 16.87
C HIS A 185 23.28 -0.11 15.74
N GLU A 186 24.11 -1.15 15.88
CA GLU A 186 24.99 -1.64 14.81
C GLU A 186 24.20 -2.17 13.61
N VAL A 187 23.11 -2.91 13.84
CA VAL A 187 22.21 -3.38 12.77
C VAL A 187 21.53 -2.19 12.10
N ALA A 188 21.13 -1.17 12.86
CA ALA A 188 20.56 0.08 12.33
C ALA A 188 21.52 0.77 11.36
N LEU A 189 22.76 0.93 11.83
CA LEU A 189 23.86 1.54 11.08
C LEU A 189 24.17 0.75 9.83
N ARG A 190 24.20 -0.59 9.90
CA ARG A 190 24.41 -1.45 8.73
C ARG A 190 23.30 -1.26 7.72
N LEU A 191 22.03 -1.33 8.14
CA LEU A 191 20.89 -1.16 7.25
C LEU A 191 20.88 0.19 6.54
N TRP A 192 21.16 1.24 7.30
CA TRP A 192 21.32 2.58 6.77
C TRP A 192 22.47 2.64 5.78
N ASN A 193 23.64 2.14 6.14
CA ASN A 193 24.81 2.18 5.25
C ASN A 193 24.56 1.40 3.95
N VAL A 194 23.84 0.28 3.99
CA VAL A 194 23.45 -0.46 2.78
C VAL A 194 22.47 0.34 1.94
N ARG A 195 21.42 0.94 2.54
CA ARG A 195 20.51 1.86 1.84
C ARG A 195 21.28 2.99 1.18
N ASP A 196 22.07 3.73 1.95
CA ASP A 196 22.77 4.92 1.45
C ASP A 196 23.80 4.57 0.37
N ALA A 197 24.50 3.45 0.51
CA ALA A 197 25.39 2.94 -0.53
C ALA A 197 24.65 2.63 -1.84
N ALA A 198 23.42 2.11 -1.78
CA ALA A 198 22.59 1.84 -2.97
C ALA A 198 22.24 3.13 -3.74
N PHE A 199 22.20 4.29 -3.06
CA PHE A 199 21.96 5.60 -3.67
C PHE A 199 23.25 6.40 -3.93
N GLY A 200 24.43 5.78 -3.73
CA GLY A 200 25.72 6.45 -3.91
C GLY A 200 26.02 7.52 -2.85
N ASN A 201 25.31 7.50 -1.73
CA ASN A 201 25.51 8.44 -0.62
C ASN A 201 26.69 8.00 0.28
N GLN A 202 27.29 8.97 0.98
CA GLN A 202 28.42 8.69 1.88
C GLN A 202 27.96 7.93 3.13
N PRO A 203 28.61 6.80 3.47
CA PRO A 203 28.30 6.04 4.68
C PRO A 203 28.49 6.88 5.96
N GLY A 204 27.57 6.73 6.92
CA GLY A 204 27.68 7.35 8.25
C GLY A 204 27.10 8.77 8.41
N LEU A 205 26.49 9.37 7.37
CA LEU A 205 25.77 10.64 7.48
C LEU A 205 24.33 10.46 7.94
N PRO A 206 23.84 11.19 8.97
CA PRO A 206 22.47 11.07 9.50
C PRO A 206 21.41 11.00 8.39
N PRO A 207 20.34 10.18 8.51
CA PRO A 207 19.35 10.11 7.46
C PRO A 207 18.69 11.49 7.36
N PRO A 208 18.34 11.93 6.16
CA PRO A 208 17.61 13.18 6.02
C PRO A 208 16.28 13.05 6.77
N ALA A 209 15.83 14.17 7.36
CA ALA A 209 14.57 14.21 8.09
C ALA A 209 13.35 13.98 7.18
N GLU A 210 13.53 14.26 5.89
CA GLU A 210 12.57 14.15 4.78
C GLU A 210 13.34 13.80 3.49
N HIS A 211 12.83 12.85 2.71
CA HIS A 211 13.30 12.49 1.37
C HIS A 211 12.40 13.16 0.31
N SER A 212 12.91 13.34 -0.91
CA SER A 212 12.08 13.80 -2.02
C SER A 212 11.03 12.76 -2.42
N ASP A 213 9.95 13.21 -3.05
CA ASP A 213 8.89 12.32 -3.56
C ASP A 213 9.45 11.27 -4.53
N GLU A 214 10.44 11.63 -5.34
CA GLU A 214 11.11 10.74 -6.29
C GLU A 214 11.86 9.60 -5.58
N VAL A 215 12.58 9.93 -4.50
CA VAL A 215 13.28 8.93 -3.68
C VAL A 215 12.28 8.02 -2.96
N MET A 216 11.19 8.59 -2.43
CA MET A 216 10.12 7.81 -1.81
C MET A 216 9.43 6.87 -2.81
N ALA A 217 9.27 7.29 -4.07
CA ALA A 217 8.74 6.46 -5.13
C ALA A 217 9.68 5.29 -5.49
N LEU A 218 11.00 5.51 -5.46
CA LEU A 218 12.00 4.45 -5.66
C LEU A 218 11.97 3.43 -4.52
N PHE A 219 11.95 3.88 -3.26
CA PHE A 219 11.80 2.96 -2.12
C PHE A 219 10.50 2.16 -2.20
N GLN A 220 9.41 2.81 -2.62
CA GLN A 220 8.13 2.13 -2.84
C GLN A 220 8.26 1.05 -3.92
N ARG A 221 8.94 1.34 -5.04
CA ARG A 221 9.18 0.35 -6.09
C ARG A 221 9.99 -0.84 -5.58
N GLU A 222 11.10 -0.62 -4.89
CA GLU A 222 11.94 -1.71 -4.37
C GLU A 222 11.17 -2.63 -3.39
N MET A 223 10.34 -2.05 -2.52
CA MET A 223 9.47 -2.83 -1.62
C MET A 223 8.42 -3.63 -2.39
N PHE A 224 7.84 -3.07 -3.47
CA PHE A 224 6.98 -3.82 -4.36
C PHE A 224 7.71 -4.95 -5.10
N CYS A 225 8.95 -4.73 -5.56
CA CYS A 225 9.77 -5.77 -6.19
C CYS A 225 10.00 -6.94 -5.23
N ALA A 226 10.28 -6.65 -3.96
CA ALA A 226 10.48 -7.69 -2.96
C ALA A 226 9.21 -8.50 -2.69
N GLU A 227 8.07 -7.83 -2.52
CA GLU A 227 6.77 -8.49 -2.36
C GLU A 227 6.37 -9.28 -3.62
N LEU A 228 6.64 -8.73 -4.81
CA LEU A 228 6.40 -9.41 -6.07
C LEU A 228 7.24 -10.69 -6.16
N LYS A 229 8.54 -10.59 -5.85
CA LYS A 229 9.46 -11.73 -5.81
C LYS A 229 8.95 -12.81 -4.87
N LEU A 230 8.56 -12.45 -3.65
CA LEU A 230 8.01 -13.40 -2.66
C LEU A 230 6.81 -14.17 -3.24
N ARG A 231 5.90 -13.47 -3.92
CA ARG A 231 4.73 -14.10 -4.53
C ARG A 231 5.08 -14.94 -5.77
N CYS A 232 6.03 -14.50 -6.58
CA CYS A 232 6.57 -15.31 -7.69
C CYS A 232 7.20 -16.60 -7.17
N ASP A 233 7.98 -16.54 -6.09
CA ASP A 233 8.60 -17.72 -5.47
C ASP A 233 7.51 -18.69 -4.98
N GLN A 234 6.43 -18.20 -4.36
CA GLN A 234 5.26 -19.03 -3.99
C GLN A 234 4.56 -19.67 -5.20
N VAL A 235 4.38 -18.93 -6.29
CA VAL A 235 3.78 -19.43 -7.53
C VAL A 235 4.66 -20.53 -8.15
N ALA A 236 5.99 -20.35 -8.10
CA ALA A 236 6.97 -21.33 -8.57
C ALA A 236 6.95 -22.62 -7.72
N GLU A 237 6.86 -22.49 -6.39
CA GLU A 237 6.72 -23.63 -5.46
C GLU A 237 5.47 -24.47 -5.75
N LEU A 238 4.42 -23.86 -6.29
CA LEU A 238 3.18 -24.53 -6.71
C LEU A 238 3.28 -25.14 -8.12
N GLY A 239 4.44 -25.08 -8.76
CA GLY A 239 4.74 -25.76 -10.04
C GLY A 239 4.48 -24.92 -11.29
N HIS A 240 4.25 -23.61 -11.14
CA HIS A 240 4.05 -22.71 -12.29
C HIS A 240 5.37 -22.10 -12.74
N ASN A 241 5.59 -22.05 -14.07
CA ASN A 241 6.78 -21.42 -14.62
C ASN A 241 6.64 -19.89 -14.57
N ILE A 242 7.62 -19.22 -13.95
CA ILE A 242 7.66 -17.76 -13.90
C ILE A 242 8.35 -17.24 -15.17
N PRO A 243 7.71 -16.36 -15.95
CA PRO A 243 8.33 -15.78 -17.14
C PRO A 243 9.58 -14.95 -16.83
N GLU A 244 10.58 -14.97 -17.71
CA GLU A 244 11.83 -14.22 -17.52
C GLU A 244 11.62 -12.71 -17.32
N TRP A 245 10.65 -12.12 -18.04
CA TRP A 245 10.32 -10.70 -17.94
C TRP A 245 9.84 -10.27 -16.54
N MET A 246 9.39 -11.20 -15.70
CA MET A 246 9.04 -10.91 -14.31
C MET A 246 10.26 -10.61 -13.43
N PHE A 247 11.45 -11.01 -13.86
CA PHE A 247 12.71 -10.81 -13.13
C PHE A 247 13.51 -9.60 -13.61
N GLU A 248 12.99 -8.84 -14.59
CA GLU A 248 13.61 -7.58 -15.02
C GLU A 248 13.72 -6.57 -13.87
N GLU A 249 12.92 -6.74 -12.82
CA GLU A 249 12.91 -5.91 -11.63
C GLU A 249 13.10 -6.75 -10.36
N ALA A 250 14.34 -6.81 -9.87
CA ALA A 250 14.67 -7.40 -8.58
C ALA A 250 14.67 -6.33 -7.47
N PRO A 251 14.34 -6.68 -6.21
CA PRO A 251 14.56 -5.75 -5.11
C PRO A 251 16.04 -5.44 -4.96
N GLY A 252 16.35 -4.18 -4.62
CA GLY A 252 17.72 -3.78 -4.31
C GLY A 252 18.24 -4.47 -3.03
N ASP A 253 19.56 -4.65 -2.94
CA ASP A 253 20.23 -5.33 -1.82
C ASP A 253 19.88 -4.71 -0.45
N GLY A 254 19.62 -3.39 -0.40
CA GLY A 254 19.20 -2.68 0.80
C GLY A 254 17.81 -3.08 1.30
N VAL A 255 16.83 -3.19 0.41
CA VAL A 255 15.49 -3.65 0.75
C VAL A 255 15.50 -5.13 1.10
N GLN A 256 16.25 -5.95 0.37
CA GLN A 256 16.38 -7.37 0.66
C GLN A 256 16.96 -7.58 2.08
N SER A 257 18.08 -6.91 2.40
CA SER A 257 18.70 -6.95 3.73
C SER A 257 17.76 -6.44 4.83
N PHE A 258 16.94 -5.42 4.52
CA PHE A 258 15.94 -4.88 5.45
C PHE A 258 14.83 -5.88 5.77
N LEU A 259 14.27 -6.53 4.75
CA LEU A 259 13.21 -7.51 4.93
C LEU A 259 13.72 -8.78 5.62
N GLU A 260 14.98 -9.16 5.40
CA GLU A 260 15.65 -10.23 6.14
C GLU A 260 15.82 -9.93 7.63
N LEU A 261 15.65 -8.68 8.06
CA LEU A 261 15.72 -8.32 9.47
C LEU A 261 14.35 -8.21 10.15
N LEU A 262 13.26 -8.15 9.37
CA LEU A 262 11.89 -8.26 9.87
C LEU A 262 11.51 -9.71 10.17
#